data_AF-A0A9E4Y099-F1
#
_entry.id   AF-A0A9E4Y099-F1
#
_cell.length_a   1.000
_cell.length_b   1.000
_cell.length_c   1.000
_cell.angle_alpha   90.00
_cell.angle_beta   90.00
_cell.angle_gamma   90.00
#
_symmetry.space_group_name_H-M   'P 1'
#
loop_
_entity.id
_entity.type
_entity.pdbx_description
1 polymer ?
#
loop_
_entity_poly.entity_id
_entity_poly.type
_entity_poly.pdbx_seq_one_letter_code
_entity_poly.pdbx_strand_id
1 'polypeptide(L)'
;MADPEHTRLVKQGPHAIARWREQRYWVRRQLDLSGAILNRAKLVNADLTRDNLSHVDLTDSDLHRADLCGTNLRGAHLWRSNLSQANLRGASMAGASLVRTNLAGSCLQGADLRGADLSFADLSRADLEGANLSGANLTETDLSWANLNDADLRNAKLTATILHLTDLTGADLRAASLLKVVLDGAKFSNAVVEMTLFADCDLSQVVGLDQVKHDGPSIIGADSLTRSGGYIPDSFLRQAGVEESLIGFQEQLRKGLRRTPRVLLVSALKDGEFAARIQADLRESGTLCWSLVIDDEDAFRLDDGQIKRVTYYDCLALVCSTHSLESPYACRLFEQLTRESSKPSGQAVLPIAIDDVLLRREDRLCAALRQAGAIDFRGWEQGQVYKDSLKGLVEALF
;
A
#
# COMPACT_ATOMS: atom_id res chain seq x y z
N MET A 1 6.71 -26.43 20.93
CA MET A 1 5.33 -26.58 21.44
C MET A 1 5.32 -25.87 22.77
N ALA A 2 4.47 -24.87 22.93
CA ALA A 2 4.49 -23.96 24.05
C ALA A 2 4.33 -24.69 25.39
N ASP A 3 4.94 -24.12 26.43
CA ASP A 3 4.67 -24.54 27.80
C ASP A 3 3.23 -24.13 28.18
N PRO A 4 2.35 -25.09 28.55
CA PRO A 4 0.97 -24.79 28.93
C PRO A 4 0.85 -23.83 30.11
N GLU A 5 1.79 -23.88 31.07
CA GLU A 5 1.80 -23.00 32.24
C GLU A 5 2.21 -21.58 31.84
N HIS A 6 3.20 -21.42 30.96
CA HIS A 6 3.55 -20.10 30.41
C HIS A 6 2.38 -19.50 29.62
N THR A 7 1.69 -20.32 28.82
CA THR A 7 0.52 -19.86 28.05
C THR A 7 -0.60 -19.40 28.99
N ARG A 8 -0.90 -20.16 30.06
CA ARG A 8 -1.89 -19.77 31.08
C ARG A 8 -1.50 -18.50 31.82
N LEU A 9 -0.22 -18.34 32.14
CA LEU A 9 0.32 -17.15 32.79
C LEU A 9 0.10 -15.91 31.91
N VAL A 10 0.48 -15.97 30.64
CA VAL A 10 0.39 -14.84 29.71
C VAL A 10 -1.06 -14.45 29.43
N LYS A 11 -1.98 -15.41 29.39
CA LYS A 11 -3.42 -15.14 29.27
C LYS A 11 -4.01 -14.35 30.45
N GLN A 12 -3.36 -14.35 31.61
CA GLN A 12 -3.76 -13.53 32.76
C GLN A 12 -3.33 -12.05 32.63
N GLY A 13 -2.52 -11.72 31.62
CA GLY A 13 -2.12 -10.35 31.29
C GLY A 13 -0.78 -9.91 31.89
N PRO A 14 -0.38 -8.65 31.62
CA PRO A 14 0.97 -8.13 31.90
C PRO A 14 1.34 -8.17 33.39
N HIS A 15 0.40 -7.94 34.31
CA HIS A 15 0.66 -8.01 35.75
C HIS A 15 1.00 -9.42 36.25
N ALA A 16 0.47 -10.46 35.60
CA ALA A 16 0.83 -11.83 35.94
C ALA A 16 2.27 -12.15 35.50
N ILE A 17 2.64 -11.71 34.29
CA ILE A 17 4.01 -11.82 33.76
C ILE A 17 5.00 -11.10 34.69
N ALA A 18 4.70 -9.85 35.07
CA ALA A 18 5.54 -9.06 35.96
C ALA A 18 5.76 -9.76 37.32
N ARG A 19 4.68 -10.17 38.00
CA ARG A 19 4.77 -10.88 39.28
C ARG A 19 5.54 -12.20 39.17
N TRP A 20 5.39 -12.93 38.06
CA TRP A 20 6.14 -14.16 37.82
C TRP A 20 7.64 -13.91 37.64
N ARG A 21 8.02 -12.79 36.99
CA ARG A 21 9.42 -12.38 36.85
C ARG A 21 10.03 -11.91 38.17
N GLU A 22 9.27 -11.23 39.04
CA GLU A 22 9.74 -10.73 40.34
C GLU A 22 10.12 -11.84 41.35
N GLN A 23 9.50 -13.02 41.24
CA GLN A 23 9.64 -14.08 42.24
C GLN A 23 11.05 -14.71 42.31
N ARG A 24 11.97 -14.45 41.35
CA ARG A 24 13.32 -15.04 41.33
C ARG A 24 14.39 -14.10 40.76
N TYR A 25 15.11 -13.43 41.67
CA TYR A 25 16.07 -12.35 41.37
C TYR A 25 17.36 -12.73 40.62
N TRP A 26 17.73 -14.02 40.50
CA TRP A 26 19.09 -14.41 40.10
C TRP A 26 19.25 -14.90 38.65
N VAL A 27 18.18 -15.30 37.95
CA VAL A 27 18.21 -15.72 36.54
C VAL A 27 16.91 -15.33 35.86
N ARG A 28 16.96 -14.49 34.80
CA ARG A 28 15.79 -14.19 33.98
C ARG A 28 15.32 -15.48 33.29
N ARG A 29 14.15 -15.97 33.68
CA ARG A 29 13.49 -17.07 32.96
C ARG A 29 12.92 -16.56 31.64
N GLN A 30 13.08 -17.36 30.60
CA GLN A 30 12.45 -17.14 29.31
C GLN A 30 11.08 -17.83 29.29
N LEU A 31 10.06 -17.13 28.83
CA LEU A 31 8.78 -17.74 28.49
C LEU A 31 8.95 -18.50 27.16
N ASP A 32 8.55 -19.77 27.14
CA ASP A 32 8.35 -20.52 25.91
C ASP A 32 6.86 -20.53 25.56
N LEU A 33 6.51 -19.67 24.60
CA LEU A 33 5.19 -19.48 24.03
C LEU A 33 5.16 -19.98 22.57
N SER A 34 6.10 -20.86 22.18
CA SER A 34 6.22 -21.32 20.79
C SER A 34 4.97 -22.05 20.30
N GLY A 35 4.30 -21.49 19.28
CA GLY A 35 3.03 -22.03 18.78
C GLY A 35 1.84 -21.84 19.73
N ALA A 36 1.96 -21.01 20.78
CA ALA A 36 0.85 -20.73 21.68
C ALA A 36 -0.28 -19.98 20.95
N ILE A 37 -1.53 -20.27 21.31
CA ILE A 37 -2.70 -19.54 20.83
C ILE A 37 -3.07 -18.47 21.86
N LEU A 38 -2.72 -17.23 21.53
CA LEU A 38 -2.87 -16.02 22.33
C LEU A 38 -3.67 -14.94 21.57
N ASN A 39 -4.56 -15.35 20.66
CA ASN A 39 -5.42 -14.45 19.92
C ASN A 39 -6.21 -13.53 20.88
N ARG A 40 -6.30 -12.24 20.55
CA ARG A 40 -6.95 -11.19 21.36
C ARG A 40 -6.36 -11.05 22.78
N ALA A 41 -5.11 -11.45 22.98
CA ALA A 41 -4.44 -11.24 24.26
C ALA A 41 -4.25 -9.75 24.54
N LYS A 42 -4.38 -9.37 25.82
CA LYS A 42 -4.12 -8.01 26.30
C LYS A 42 -2.78 -7.99 27.01
N LEU A 43 -1.74 -7.55 26.31
CA LEU A 43 -0.33 -7.58 26.69
C LEU A 43 0.30 -6.17 26.63
N VAL A 44 -0.52 -5.14 26.83
CA VAL A 44 -0.08 -3.75 26.91
C VAL A 44 1.01 -3.60 27.98
N ASN A 45 2.14 -2.99 27.62
CA ASN A 45 3.33 -2.85 28.47
C ASN A 45 3.93 -4.17 29.00
N ALA A 46 3.63 -5.32 28.39
CA ALA A 46 4.20 -6.59 28.85
C ALA A 46 5.71 -6.66 28.56
N ASP A 47 6.50 -7.14 29.54
CA ASP A 47 7.90 -7.50 29.31
C ASP A 47 7.98 -8.95 28.79
N LEU A 48 8.24 -9.07 27.49
CA LEU A 48 8.43 -10.30 26.73
C LEU A 48 9.85 -10.39 26.13
N THR A 49 10.78 -9.56 26.63
CA THR A 49 12.14 -9.45 26.11
C THR A 49 12.86 -10.79 26.12
N ARG A 50 13.45 -11.16 24.99
CA ARG A 50 14.19 -12.41 24.76
C ARG A 50 13.42 -13.70 25.04
N ASP A 51 12.09 -13.65 25.06
CA ASP A 51 11.25 -14.85 25.15
C ASP A 51 11.11 -15.55 23.79
N ASN A 52 10.67 -16.81 23.81
CA ASN A 52 10.40 -17.57 22.60
C ASN A 52 8.91 -17.54 22.24
N LEU A 53 8.56 -16.73 21.25
CA LEU A 53 7.22 -16.56 20.69
C LEU A 53 7.16 -17.06 19.23
N SER A 54 8.07 -17.95 18.81
CA SER A 54 8.07 -18.48 17.44
C SER A 54 6.75 -19.16 17.13
N HIS A 55 6.18 -18.88 15.96
CA HIS A 55 4.89 -19.41 15.50
C HIS A 55 3.69 -19.13 16.41
N VAL A 56 3.79 -18.19 17.35
CA VAL A 56 2.68 -17.80 18.23
C VAL A 56 1.54 -17.20 17.40
N ASP A 57 0.30 -17.45 17.79
CA ASP A 57 -0.86 -16.73 17.27
C ASP A 57 -1.24 -15.59 18.23
N LEU A 58 -0.96 -14.36 17.80
CA LEU A 58 -1.29 -13.10 18.46
C LEU A 58 -2.30 -12.29 17.63
N THR A 59 -3.07 -12.93 16.75
CA THR A 59 -4.10 -12.27 15.94
C THR A 59 -5.04 -11.41 16.81
N ASP A 60 -5.35 -10.19 16.36
CA ASP A 60 -6.19 -9.21 17.07
C ASP A 60 -5.74 -8.88 18.51
N SER A 61 -4.46 -9.11 18.87
CA SER A 61 -3.95 -8.85 20.22
C SER A 61 -3.47 -7.41 20.41
N ASP A 62 -3.45 -6.96 21.67
CA ASP A 62 -2.94 -5.63 22.04
C ASP A 62 -1.62 -5.77 22.80
N LEU A 63 -0.51 -5.46 22.12
CA LEU A 63 0.85 -5.39 22.66
C LEU A 63 1.38 -3.94 22.63
N HIS A 64 0.49 -2.95 22.71
CA HIS A 64 0.89 -1.54 22.76
C HIS A 64 1.95 -1.33 23.84
N ARG A 65 3.08 -0.72 23.47
CA ARG A 65 4.24 -0.46 24.36
C ARG A 65 4.85 -1.70 25.02
N ALA A 66 4.60 -2.91 24.52
CA ALA A 66 5.27 -4.10 25.01
C ALA A 66 6.79 -4.05 24.74
N ASP A 67 7.57 -4.63 25.65
CA ASP A 67 9.01 -4.82 25.45
C ASP A 67 9.26 -6.22 24.87
N LEU A 68 9.65 -6.25 23.60
CA LEU A 68 9.90 -7.44 22.77
C LEU A 68 11.35 -7.44 22.26
N CYS A 69 12.25 -6.78 22.99
CA CYS A 69 13.65 -6.67 22.64
C CYS A 69 14.29 -8.07 22.53
N GLY A 70 14.89 -8.38 21.38
CA GLY A 70 15.51 -9.67 21.11
C GLY A 70 14.58 -10.88 21.20
N THR A 71 13.26 -10.68 21.18
CA THR A 71 12.27 -11.77 21.24
C THR A 71 12.29 -12.57 19.94
N ASN A 72 12.14 -13.89 20.04
CA ASN A 72 11.97 -14.74 18.85
C ASN A 72 10.50 -14.78 18.45
N LEU A 73 10.14 -14.10 17.37
CA LEU A 73 8.81 -14.02 16.75
C LEU A 73 8.80 -14.67 15.35
N ARG A 74 9.75 -15.55 15.06
CA ARG A 74 9.85 -16.20 13.74
C ARG A 74 8.54 -16.89 13.39
N GLY A 75 7.98 -16.57 12.23
CA GLY A 75 6.72 -17.14 11.76
C GLY A 75 5.50 -16.86 12.65
N ALA A 76 5.57 -15.87 13.55
CA ALA A 76 4.43 -15.49 14.38
C ALA A 76 3.28 -14.91 13.53
N HIS A 77 2.04 -15.11 13.98
CA HIS A 77 0.84 -14.55 13.36
C HIS A 77 0.38 -13.35 14.20
N LEU A 78 0.49 -12.16 13.64
CA LEU A 78 0.23 -10.88 14.30
C LEU A 78 -0.86 -10.08 13.57
N TRP A 79 -1.65 -10.74 12.71
CA TRP A 79 -2.71 -10.11 11.91
C TRP A 79 -3.60 -9.20 12.76
N ARG A 80 -3.76 -7.93 12.34
CA ARG A 80 -4.57 -6.89 13.03
C ARG A 80 -4.20 -6.62 14.50
N SER A 81 -3.02 -7.05 14.94
CA SER A 81 -2.56 -6.75 16.30
C SER A 81 -2.06 -5.31 16.42
N ASN A 82 -1.99 -4.82 17.65
CA ASN A 82 -1.46 -3.51 17.98
C ASN A 82 -0.10 -3.64 18.67
N LEU A 83 0.98 -3.29 17.99
CA LEU A 83 2.35 -3.17 18.48
C LEU A 83 2.84 -1.71 18.45
N SER A 84 1.92 -0.73 18.39
CA SER A 84 2.31 0.68 18.39
C SER A 84 3.17 1.00 19.62
N GLN A 85 4.26 1.74 19.39
CA GLN A 85 5.25 2.10 20.42
C GLN A 85 5.93 0.92 21.13
N ALA A 86 5.84 -0.31 20.60
CA ALA A 86 6.56 -1.46 21.15
C ALA A 86 8.07 -1.35 20.91
N ASN A 87 8.86 -1.97 21.79
CA ASN A 87 10.30 -2.13 21.59
C ASN A 87 10.59 -3.50 20.99
N LEU A 88 10.92 -3.55 19.71
CA LEU A 88 11.25 -4.74 18.93
C LEU A 88 12.72 -4.77 18.50
N ARG A 89 13.59 -4.00 19.17
CA ARG A 89 15.02 -3.92 18.84
C ARG A 89 15.63 -5.33 18.79
N GLY A 90 16.24 -5.67 17.65
CA GLY A 90 16.87 -6.97 17.43
C GLY A 90 15.94 -8.19 17.52
N ALA A 91 14.62 -8.00 17.46
CA ALA A 91 13.67 -9.12 17.44
C ALA A 91 13.84 -9.96 16.17
N SER A 92 13.67 -11.26 16.28
CA SER A 92 13.71 -12.18 15.15
C SER A 92 12.28 -12.42 14.65
N MET A 93 11.89 -11.76 13.58
CA MET A 93 10.54 -11.77 12.99
C MET A 93 10.50 -12.36 11.58
N ALA A 94 11.53 -13.11 11.17
CA ALA A 94 11.61 -13.70 9.84
C ALA A 94 10.36 -14.55 9.52
N GLY A 95 9.75 -14.29 8.37
CA GLY A 95 8.53 -14.96 7.91
C GLY A 95 7.28 -14.71 8.76
N ALA A 96 7.28 -13.74 9.68
CA ALA A 96 6.09 -13.39 10.46
C ALA A 96 4.99 -12.78 9.56
N SER A 97 3.73 -13.03 9.91
CA SER A 97 2.57 -12.39 9.28
C SER A 97 2.16 -11.18 10.13
N LEU A 98 2.44 -9.99 9.62
CA LEU A 98 2.16 -8.68 10.23
C LEU A 98 1.08 -7.92 9.45
N VAL A 99 0.24 -8.63 8.70
CA VAL A 99 -0.78 -8.03 7.84
C VAL A 99 -1.74 -7.17 8.67
N ARG A 100 -1.94 -5.91 8.26
CA ARG A 100 -2.78 -4.92 8.96
C ARG A 100 -2.39 -4.69 10.43
N THR A 101 -1.13 -4.93 10.79
CA THR A 101 -0.62 -4.69 12.15
C THR A 101 -0.31 -3.22 12.34
N ASN A 102 -0.65 -2.66 13.50
CA ASN A 102 -0.22 -1.33 13.87
C ASN A 102 1.15 -1.41 14.57
N LEU A 103 2.20 -0.91 13.94
CA LEU A 103 3.58 -0.79 14.44
C LEU A 103 4.01 0.68 14.54
N ALA A 104 3.06 1.63 14.53
CA ALA A 104 3.35 3.06 14.51
C ALA A 104 4.22 3.46 15.71
N GLY A 105 5.31 4.17 15.43
CA GLY A 105 6.27 4.64 16.44
C GLY A 105 7.02 3.54 17.20
N SER A 106 7.04 2.30 16.70
CA SER A 106 7.80 1.21 17.31
C SER A 106 9.31 1.31 17.03
N CYS A 107 10.12 0.70 17.89
CA CYS A 107 11.57 0.59 17.70
C CYS A 107 11.91 -0.80 17.15
N LEU A 108 12.31 -0.89 15.89
CA LEU A 108 12.65 -2.12 15.14
C LEU A 108 14.12 -2.15 14.74
N GLN A 109 14.98 -1.33 15.38
CA GLN A 109 16.40 -1.25 15.05
C GLN A 109 17.06 -2.64 15.04
N GLY A 110 17.71 -2.99 13.93
CA GLY A 110 18.37 -4.29 13.74
C GLY A 110 17.46 -5.52 13.81
N ALA A 111 16.14 -5.37 13.74
CA ALA A 111 15.21 -6.50 13.71
C ALA A 111 15.37 -7.31 12.42
N ASP A 112 15.15 -8.62 12.50
CA ASP A 112 15.15 -9.52 11.34
C ASP A 112 13.72 -9.75 10.85
N LEU A 113 13.33 -9.06 9.79
CA LEU A 113 12.01 -9.12 9.13
C LEU A 113 12.08 -9.84 7.76
N ARG A 114 13.11 -10.68 7.53
CA ARG A 114 13.30 -11.37 6.26
C ARG A 114 12.06 -12.15 5.86
N GLY A 115 11.55 -11.88 4.66
CA GLY A 115 10.36 -12.55 4.12
C GLY A 115 9.07 -12.35 4.94
N ALA A 116 9.03 -11.38 5.87
CA ALA A 116 7.82 -11.07 6.62
C ALA A 116 6.75 -10.45 5.71
N ASP A 117 5.48 -10.71 6.01
CA ASP A 117 4.35 -10.08 5.32
C ASP A 117 3.84 -8.89 6.14
N LEU A 118 4.23 -7.69 5.75
CA LEU A 118 3.88 -6.41 6.36
C LEU A 118 2.75 -5.72 5.58
N SER A 119 2.05 -6.43 4.69
CA SER A 119 1.06 -5.78 3.84
C SER A 119 -0.04 -5.08 4.65
N PHE A 120 -0.38 -3.86 4.23
CA PHE A 120 -1.34 -2.99 4.92
C PHE A 120 -0.99 -2.62 6.38
N ALA A 121 0.24 -2.87 6.84
CA ALA A 121 0.68 -2.48 8.17
C ALA A 121 0.91 -0.96 8.27
N ASP A 122 0.78 -0.43 9.47
CA ASP A 122 1.16 0.95 9.80
C ASP A 122 2.50 0.92 10.53
N LEU A 123 3.57 1.32 9.84
CA LEU A 123 4.93 1.53 10.35
C LEU A 123 5.28 3.02 10.39
N SER A 124 4.29 3.91 10.41
CA SER A 124 4.54 5.34 10.45
C SER A 124 5.36 5.72 11.68
N ARG A 125 6.41 6.54 11.48
CA ARG A 125 7.36 6.97 12.52
C ARG A 125 8.12 5.82 13.21
N ALA A 126 8.11 4.61 12.65
CA ALA A 126 8.88 3.50 13.20
C ALA A 126 10.38 3.69 12.94
N ASP A 127 11.20 3.16 13.84
CA ASP A 127 12.66 3.18 13.73
C ASP A 127 13.19 1.81 13.31
N LEU A 128 13.49 1.66 12.02
CA LEU A 128 13.95 0.44 11.36
C LEU A 128 15.44 0.52 10.99
N GLU A 129 16.24 1.36 11.66
CA GLU A 129 17.67 1.49 11.42
C GLU A 129 18.37 0.12 11.43
N GLY A 130 19.06 -0.21 10.33
CA GLY A 130 19.78 -1.47 10.16
C GLY A 130 18.91 -2.73 10.19
N ALA A 131 17.57 -2.61 10.09
CA ALA A 131 16.68 -3.77 10.06
C ALA A 131 16.86 -4.56 8.76
N ASN A 132 16.67 -5.88 8.83
CA ASN A 132 16.70 -6.74 7.64
C ASN A 132 15.28 -7.02 7.13
N LEU A 133 14.89 -6.33 6.06
CA LEU A 133 13.61 -6.45 5.36
C LEU A 133 13.76 -7.22 4.03
N SER A 134 14.85 -7.96 3.83
CA SER A 134 15.07 -8.62 2.54
C SER A 134 13.94 -9.64 2.24
N GLY A 135 13.39 -9.55 1.03
CA GLY A 135 12.24 -10.34 0.59
C GLY A 135 10.92 -10.03 1.29
N ALA A 136 10.84 -9.00 2.15
CA ALA A 136 9.61 -8.65 2.84
C ALA A 136 8.53 -8.10 1.88
N ASN A 137 7.28 -8.37 2.18
CA ASN A 137 6.13 -7.80 1.47
C ASN A 137 5.63 -6.54 2.19
N LEU A 138 5.92 -5.36 1.62
CA LEU A 138 5.51 -4.05 2.13
C LEU A 138 4.34 -3.45 1.33
N THR A 139 3.53 -4.30 0.69
CA THR A 139 2.40 -3.84 -0.14
C THR A 139 1.41 -3.02 0.70
N GLU A 140 1.12 -1.79 0.28
CA GLU A 140 0.22 -0.86 0.99
C GLU A 140 0.60 -0.59 2.46
N THR A 141 1.87 -0.76 2.81
CA THR A 141 2.39 -0.41 4.12
C THR A 141 2.59 1.11 4.21
N ASP A 142 2.20 1.70 5.34
CA ASP A 142 2.54 3.09 5.65
C ASP A 142 3.87 3.15 6.39
N LEU A 143 4.89 3.75 5.77
CA LEU A 143 6.23 3.96 6.33
C LEU A 143 6.52 5.46 6.48
N SER A 144 5.50 6.31 6.47
CA SER A 144 5.65 7.76 6.54
C SER A 144 6.46 8.15 7.77
N TRP A 145 7.46 9.01 7.58
CA TRP A 145 8.37 9.47 8.64
C TRP A 145 9.19 8.37 9.34
N ALA A 146 9.25 7.16 8.79
CA ALA A 146 10.07 6.09 9.35
C ALA A 146 11.56 6.32 9.08
N ASN A 147 12.40 5.73 9.94
CA ASN A 147 13.84 5.67 9.74
C ASN A 147 14.21 4.29 9.18
N LEU A 148 14.65 4.20 7.93
CA LEU A 148 15.15 2.99 7.27
C LEU A 148 16.65 3.11 6.96
N ASN A 149 17.39 3.94 7.70
CA ASN A 149 18.83 4.10 7.49
C ASN A 149 19.55 2.75 7.56
N ASP A 150 20.40 2.48 6.58
CA ASP A 150 21.17 1.24 6.44
C ASP A 150 20.33 -0.06 6.49
N ALA A 151 19.02 0.03 6.24
CA ALA A 151 18.15 -1.15 6.20
C ALA A 151 18.40 -1.99 4.94
N ASP A 152 18.29 -3.31 5.07
CA ASP A 152 18.39 -4.25 3.95
C ASP A 152 17.01 -4.50 3.36
N LEU A 153 16.70 -3.88 2.22
CA LEU A 153 15.44 -4.01 1.49
C LEU A 153 15.58 -4.87 0.22
N ARG A 154 16.64 -5.69 0.13
CA ARG A 154 16.88 -6.48 -1.08
C ARG A 154 15.71 -7.40 -1.40
N ASN A 155 15.28 -7.44 -2.65
CA ASN A 155 14.12 -8.23 -3.08
C ASN A 155 12.79 -7.87 -2.38
N ALA A 156 12.72 -6.75 -1.64
CA ALA A 156 11.49 -6.34 -0.99
C ALA A 156 10.45 -5.89 -2.03
N LYS A 157 9.17 -6.14 -1.72
CA LYS A 157 8.05 -5.72 -2.56
C LYS A 157 7.40 -4.48 -1.95
N LEU A 158 7.61 -3.33 -2.58
CA LEU A 158 7.04 -2.04 -2.20
C LEU A 158 5.95 -1.62 -3.21
N THR A 159 4.82 -2.33 -3.22
CA THR A 159 3.69 -1.97 -4.08
C THR A 159 2.73 -1.04 -3.34
N ALA A 160 2.48 0.17 -3.84
CA ALA A 160 1.61 1.16 -3.20
C ALA A 160 2.02 1.48 -1.74
N THR A 161 3.29 1.31 -1.41
CA THR A 161 3.87 1.66 -0.11
C THR A 161 3.97 3.19 0.01
N ILE A 162 3.72 3.72 1.20
CA ILE A 162 3.85 5.15 1.47
C ILE A 162 5.20 5.39 2.14
N LEU A 163 6.12 6.06 1.45
CA LEU A 163 7.45 6.44 1.96
C LEU A 163 7.58 7.97 2.16
N HIS A 164 6.45 8.64 2.45
CA HIS A 164 6.43 10.09 2.65
C HIS A 164 7.38 10.49 3.78
N LEU A 165 8.40 11.29 3.45
CA LEU A 165 9.43 11.76 4.38
C LEU A 165 10.16 10.63 5.14
N THR A 166 10.24 9.44 4.54
CA THR A 166 11.02 8.31 5.04
C THR A 166 12.50 8.49 4.76
N ASP A 167 13.36 8.15 5.72
CA ASP A 167 14.81 8.18 5.54
C ASP A 167 15.32 6.81 5.07
N LEU A 168 15.76 6.70 3.81
CA LEU A 168 16.37 5.50 3.23
C LEU A 168 17.88 5.69 3.05
N THR A 169 18.51 6.57 3.83
CA THR A 169 19.93 6.85 3.68
C THR A 169 20.75 5.56 3.88
N GLY A 170 21.56 5.19 2.89
CA GLY A 170 22.37 3.97 2.94
C GLY A 170 21.61 2.66 2.78
N ALA A 171 20.29 2.69 2.62
CA ALA A 171 19.48 1.47 2.49
C ALA A 171 19.82 0.68 1.21
N ASP A 172 19.76 -0.65 1.28
CA ASP A 172 20.04 -1.55 0.17
C ASP A 172 18.74 -1.96 -0.54
N LEU A 173 18.47 -1.39 -1.71
CA LEU A 173 17.26 -1.61 -2.52
C LEU A 173 17.50 -2.55 -3.70
N ARG A 174 18.60 -3.32 -3.73
CA ARG A 174 18.91 -4.18 -4.87
C ARG A 174 17.82 -5.24 -5.08
N ALA A 175 17.37 -5.40 -6.31
CA ALA A 175 16.24 -6.24 -6.72
C ALA A 175 14.90 -5.90 -6.03
N ALA A 176 14.79 -4.76 -5.35
CA ALA A 176 13.52 -4.32 -4.79
C ALA A 176 12.57 -3.84 -5.89
N SER A 177 11.27 -3.98 -5.65
CA SER A 177 10.21 -3.53 -6.56
C SER A 177 9.46 -2.35 -5.96
N LEU A 178 9.72 -1.14 -6.48
CA LEU A 178 8.98 0.06 -6.14
C LEU A 178 7.93 0.30 -7.24
N LEU A 179 6.70 -0.08 -6.94
CA LEU A 179 5.57 0.06 -7.85
C LEU A 179 4.50 0.95 -7.20
N LYS A 180 4.25 2.14 -7.76
CA LYS A 180 3.32 3.14 -7.19
C LYS A 180 3.67 3.56 -5.77
N VAL A 181 4.96 3.62 -5.46
CA VAL A 181 5.40 4.07 -4.15
C VAL A 181 5.22 5.58 -4.07
N VAL A 182 4.63 6.05 -2.98
CA VAL A 182 4.59 7.49 -2.67
C VAL A 182 5.93 7.87 -2.08
N LEU A 183 6.70 8.68 -2.80
CA LEU A 183 8.11 8.98 -2.47
C LEU A 183 8.34 10.44 -2.04
N ASP A 184 7.26 11.18 -1.77
CA ASP A 184 7.29 12.61 -1.45
C ASP A 184 8.24 12.93 -0.29
N GLY A 185 9.38 13.55 -0.59
CA GLY A 185 10.40 13.90 0.40
C GLY A 185 11.19 12.71 0.97
N ALA A 186 11.04 11.51 0.41
CA ALA A 186 11.84 10.35 0.78
C ALA A 186 13.32 10.63 0.51
N LYS A 187 14.22 10.23 1.42
CA LYS A 187 15.67 10.47 1.26
C LYS A 187 16.37 9.22 0.78
N PHE A 188 17.00 9.29 -0.38
CA PHE A 188 17.72 8.18 -1.02
C PHE A 188 19.25 8.36 -0.99
N SER A 189 19.75 9.34 -0.23
CA SER A 189 21.19 9.62 -0.14
C SER A 189 21.99 8.35 0.18
N ASN A 190 22.97 8.00 -0.65
CA ASN A 190 23.79 6.80 -0.49
C ASN A 190 23.04 5.45 -0.50
N ALA A 191 21.74 5.43 -0.81
CA ALA A 191 21.01 4.18 -1.02
C ALA A 191 21.64 3.41 -2.19
N VAL A 192 21.55 2.08 -2.16
CA VAL A 192 22.16 1.20 -3.17
C VAL A 192 21.07 0.59 -4.04
N VAL A 193 21.22 0.69 -5.36
CA VAL A 193 20.29 0.12 -6.34
C VAL A 193 21.02 -0.75 -7.36
N GLU A 194 20.38 -1.83 -7.76
CA GLU A 194 20.81 -2.78 -8.81
C GLU A 194 19.59 -3.66 -9.08
N MET A 195 19.19 -3.83 -10.34
CA MET A 195 17.96 -4.54 -10.71
C MET A 195 16.71 -4.03 -9.98
N THR A 196 16.74 -2.78 -9.50
CA THR A 196 15.64 -2.17 -8.77
C THR A 196 14.61 -1.67 -9.78
N LEU A 197 13.33 -1.98 -9.57
CA LEU A 197 12.24 -1.49 -10.41
C LEU A 197 11.67 -0.21 -9.82
N PHE A 198 11.65 0.86 -10.60
CA PHE A 198 10.89 2.08 -10.34
C PHE A 198 9.79 2.17 -11.40
N ALA A 199 8.58 1.81 -11.02
CA ALA A 199 7.43 1.81 -11.90
C ALA A 199 6.29 2.61 -11.27
N ASP A 200 5.70 3.48 -12.08
CA ASP A 200 4.54 4.27 -11.71
C ASP A 200 4.75 5.14 -10.45
N CYS A 201 5.99 5.59 -10.22
CA CYS A 201 6.37 6.42 -9.07
C CYS A 201 6.67 7.87 -9.50
N ASP A 202 6.39 8.84 -8.63
CA ASP A 202 6.93 10.20 -8.77
C ASP A 202 8.28 10.29 -8.05
N LEU A 203 9.34 10.54 -8.81
CA LEU A 203 10.71 10.68 -8.32
C LEU A 203 11.14 12.15 -8.17
N SER A 204 10.29 13.10 -8.55
CA SER A 204 10.63 14.53 -8.60
C SER A 204 10.94 15.15 -7.23
N GLN A 205 10.33 14.62 -6.17
CA GLN A 205 10.48 15.10 -4.79
C GLN A 205 11.40 14.23 -3.94
N VAL A 206 12.10 13.26 -4.54
CA VAL A 206 13.03 12.40 -3.82
C VAL A 206 14.33 13.14 -3.57
N VAL A 207 14.75 13.16 -2.30
CA VAL A 207 15.96 13.85 -1.87
C VAL A 207 17.16 12.93 -2.06
N GLY A 208 18.23 13.43 -2.68
CA GLY A 208 19.50 12.71 -2.82
C GLY A 208 19.52 11.62 -3.88
N LEU A 209 18.62 11.66 -4.88
CA LEU A 209 18.65 10.72 -6.03
C LEU A 209 19.98 10.75 -6.78
N ASP A 210 20.61 11.92 -6.88
CA ASP A 210 21.93 12.11 -7.48
C ASP A 210 23.08 11.49 -6.67
N GLN A 211 22.82 11.10 -5.41
CA GLN A 211 23.76 10.46 -4.49
C GLN A 211 23.51 8.95 -4.36
N VAL A 212 22.54 8.40 -5.09
CA VAL A 212 22.28 6.95 -5.12
C VAL A 212 23.50 6.23 -5.71
N LYS A 213 23.85 5.11 -5.10
CA LYS A 213 24.91 4.22 -5.55
C LYS A 213 24.31 3.15 -6.45
N HIS A 214 24.86 3.01 -7.64
CA HIS A 214 24.41 2.03 -8.62
C HIS A 214 25.42 0.87 -8.69
N ASP A 215 25.04 -0.29 -8.16
CA ASP A 215 25.82 -1.53 -8.27
C ASP A 215 25.57 -2.26 -9.62
N GLY A 216 24.57 -1.80 -10.38
CA GLY A 216 24.26 -2.24 -11.72
C GLY A 216 23.03 -1.53 -12.30
N PRO A 217 22.54 -1.94 -13.48
CA PRO A 217 21.41 -1.28 -14.14
C PRO A 217 20.13 -1.45 -13.32
N SER A 218 19.23 -0.47 -13.42
CA SER A 218 17.91 -0.49 -12.78
C SER A 218 16.83 -0.12 -13.81
N ILE A 219 15.59 -0.51 -13.53
CA ILE A 219 14.49 -0.34 -14.49
C ILE A 219 13.71 0.90 -14.09
N ILE A 220 13.77 1.94 -14.91
CA ILE A 220 12.94 3.14 -14.76
C ILE A 220 11.81 3.07 -15.78
N GLY A 221 10.56 2.98 -15.30
CA GLY A 221 9.38 2.96 -16.16
C GLY A 221 9.15 4.29 -16.86
N ALA A 222 8.62 4.24 -18.08
CA ALA A 222 8.16 5.43 -18.81
C ALA A 222 7.03 6.16 -18.04
N ASP A 223 6.23 5.41 -17.29
CA ASP A 223 5.24 5.97 -16.36
C ASP A 223 5.89 6.80 -15.23
N SER A 224 7.03 6.36 -14.70
CA SER A 224 7.76 7.09 -13.65
C SER A 224 8.45 8.33 -14.21
N LEU A 225 9.03 8.24 -15.41
CA LEU A 225 9.58 9.39 -16.13
C LEU A 225 8.51 10.48 -16.34
N THR A 226 7.33 10.08 -16.83
CA THR A 226 6.21 11.00 -17.09
C THR A 226 5.61 11.56 -15.80
N ARG A 227 5.40 10.74 -14.76
CA ARG A 227 4.92 11.20 -13.45
C ARG A 227 5.84 12.20 -12.79
N SER A 228 7.15 12.00 -12.93
CA SER A 228 8.15 12.89 -12.37
C SER A 228 8.25 14.23 -13.12
N GLY A 229 7.45 14.45 -14.18
CA GLY A 229 7.41 15.71 -14.92
C GLY A 229 8.73 16.10 -15.58
N GLY A 230 9.64 15.13 -15.77
CA GLY A 230 11.01 15.38 -16.21
C GLY A 230 11.95 15.92 -15.12
N TYR A 231 11.63 15.81 -13.83
CA TYR A 231 12.47 16.27 -12.72
C TYR A 231 13.31 15.15 -12.08
N ILE A 232 13.67 14.11 -12.85
CA ILE A 232 14.62 13.10 -12.39
C ILE A 232 16.04 13.56 -12.75
N PRO A 233 17.03 13.50 -11.84
CA PRO A 233 18.41 13.83 -12.17
C PRO A 233 18.96 12.98 -13.31
N ASP A 234 19.55 13.62 -14.32
CA ASP A 234 20.14 12.92 -15.48
C ASP A 234 21.26 11.96 -15.05
N SER A 235 22.03 12.33 -14.01
CA SER A 235 23.08 11.48 -13.44
C SER A 235 22.54 10.15 -12.90
N PHE A 236 21.36 10.18 -12.27
CA PHE A 236 20.68 8.98 -11.79
C PHE A 236 20.18 8.12 -12.95
N LEU A 237 19.52 8.73 -13.95
CA LEU A 237 19.02 8.01 -15.12
C LEU A 237 20.16 7.34 -15.92
N ARG A 238 21.27 8.05 -16.15
CA ARG A 238 22.44 7.50 -16.85
C ARG A 238 23.05 6.32 -16.09
N GLN A 239 23.25 6.44 -14.77
CA GLN A 239 23.82 5.38 -13.96
C GLN A 239 22.85 4.19 -13.79
N ALA A 240 21.54 4.41 -13.84
CA ALA A 240 20.54 3.35 -13.91
C ALA A 240 20.53 2.62 -15.26
N GLY A 241 21.19 3.16 -16.30
CA GLY A 241 21.26 2.55 -17.63
C GLY A 241 20.13 2.99 -18.58
N VAL A 242 19.48 4.12 -18.31
CA VAL A 242 18.48 4.70 -19.22
C VAL A 242 19.18 5.33 -20.43
N GLU A 243 18.63 5.10 -21.62
CA GLU A 243 19.20 5.57 -22.88
C GLU A 243 19.06 7.10 -23.04
N GLU A 244 20.02 7.75 -23.71
CA GLU A 244 20.15 9.21 -23.77
C GLU A 244 18.97 9.92 -24.46
N SER A 245 18.34 9.30 -25.46
CA SER A 245 17.12 9.84 -26.09
C SER A 245 15.93 9.88 -25.14
N LEU A 246 15.82 8.91 -24.21
CA LEU A 246 14.80 8.91 -23.16
C LEU A 246 15.10 9.93 -22.06
N ILE A 247 16.38 10.19 -21.76
CA ILE A 247 16.78 11.26 -20.86
C ILE A 247 16.42 12.63 -21.46
N GLY A 248 16.71 12.84 -22.75
CA GLY A 248 16.33 14.05 -23.48
C GLY A 248 14.81 14.30 -23.53
N PHE A 249 13.99 13.25 -23.45
CA PHE A 249 12.53 13.37 -23.38
C PHE A 249 12.04 14.14 -22.14
N GLN A 250 12.82 14.16 -21.04
CA GLN A 250 12.48 14.95 -19.85
C GLN A 250 12.27 16.44 -20.16
N GLU A 251 13.00 17.00 -21.13
CA GLU A 251 12.80 18.41 -21.54
C GLU A 251 11.42 18.66 -22.14
N GLN A 252 10.85 17.69 -22.85
CA GLN A 252 9.51 17.82 -23.43
C GLN A 252 8.44 17.77 -22.34
N LEU A 253 8.63 16.95 -21.31
CA LEU A 253 7.75 16.88 -20.14
C LEU A 253 7.73 18.22 -19.40
N ARG A 254 8.90 18.83 -19.16
CA ARG A 254 9.01 20.16 -18.53
C ARG A 254 8.33 21.28 -19.33
N LYS A 255 8.23 21.13 -20.66
CA LYS A 255 7.55 22.09 -21.55
C LYS A 255 6.02 21.95 -21.55
N GLY A 256 5.45 21.09 -20.70
CA GLY A 256 4.01 21.00 -20.49
C GLY A 256 3.32 19.94 -21.35
N LEU A 257 4.04 18.89 -21.77
CA LEU A 257 3.40 17.71 -22.36
C LEU A 257 2.39 17.15 -21.33
N ARG A 258 1.09 17.20 -21.68
CA ARG A 258 0.04 16.71 -20.78
C ARG A 258 0.13 15.20 -20.62
N ARG A 259 0.13 14.75 -19.38
CA ARG A 259 0.01 13.34 -19.02
C ARG A 259 -1.37 12.83 -19.41
N THR A 260 -1.44 11.72 -20.14
CA THR A 260 -2.70 11.04 -20.41
C THR A 260 -3.04 10.10 -19.26
N PRO A 261 -4.17 10.28 -18.56
CA PRO A 261 -4.56 9.40 -17.47
C PRO A 261 -4.94 8.02 -18.01
N ARG A 262 -4.59 6.96 -17.28
CA ARG A 262 -5.11 5.61 -17.51
C ARG A 262 -6.47 5.49 -16.83
N VAL A 263 -7.53 5.33 -17.61
CA VAL A 263 -8.91 5.25 -17.12
C VAL A 263 -9.39 3.81 -17.14
N LEU A 264 -9.95 3.34 -16.03
CA LEU A 264 -10.74 2.12 -15.99
C LEU A 264 -12.22 2.47 -15.84
N LEU A 265 -12.99 2.14 -16.86
CA LEU A 265 -14.45 2.21 -16.83
C LEU A 265 -14.99 0.95 -16.16
N VAL A 266 -15.73 1.12 -15.06
CA VAL A 266 -16.27 0.03 -14.27
C VAL A 266 -17.80 0.06 -14.39
N SER A 267 -18.39 -0.95 -15.03
CA SER A 267 -19.81 -0.95 -15.40
C SER A 267 -20.50 -2.29 -15.16
N ALA A 268 -21.84 -2.29 -15.06
CA ALA A 268 -22.61 -3.52 -15.15
C ALA A 268 -22.58 -4.05 -16.60
N LEU A 269 -22.84 -5.35 -16.80
CA LEU A 269 -22.94 -5.98 -18.12
C LEU A 269 -24.07 -5.38 -18.94
N LYS A 270 -25.19 -5.05 -18.26
CA LYS A 270 -26.35 -4.42 -18.89
C LYS A 270 -26.10 -2.98 -19.36
N ASP A 271 -25.06 -2.32 -18.84
CA ASP A 271 -24.66 -0.98 -19.28
C ASP A 271 -23.69 -1.01 -20.48
N GLY A 272 -23.55 -2.17 -21.13
CA GLY A 272 -22.52 -2.42 -22.14
C GLY A 272 -22.56 -1.50 -23.35
N GLU A 273 -23.76 -1.08 -23.81
CA GLU A 273 -23.89 -0.15 -24.94
C GLU A 273 -23.30 1.23 -24.61
N PHE A 274 -23.69 1.78 -23.46
CA PHE A 274 -23.15 3.04 -22.94
C PHE A 274 -21.64 2.94 -22.72
N ALA A 275 -21.19 1.85 -22.08
CA ALA A 275 -19.79 1.65 -21.76
C ALA A 275 -18.91 1.54 -23.01
N ALA A 276 -19.37 0.83 -24.04
CA ALA A 276 -18.68 0.71 -25.32
C ALA A 276 -18.56 2.07 -26.02
N ARG A 277 -19.65 2.87 -26.01
CA ARG A 277 -19.68 4.20 -26.62
C ARG A 277 -18.70 5.16 -25.93
N ILE A 278 -18.75 5.30 -24.60
CA ILE A 278 -17.78 6.12 -23.85
C ILE A 278 -16.35 5.65 -24.07
N GLN A 279 -16.11 4.34 -24.06
CA GLN A 279 -14.75 3.83 -24.27
C GLN A 279 -14.22 4.19 -25.65
N ALA A 280 -15.04 4.08 -26.70
CA ALA A 280 -14.66 4.47 -28.06
C ALA A 280 -14.35 5.97 -28.14
N ASP A 281 -15.24 6.82 -27.63
CA ASP A 281 -15.12 8.27 -27.74
C ASP A 281 -13.95 8.82 -26.89
N LEU A 282 -13.68 8.23 -25.72
CA LEU A 282 -12.48 8.55 -24.93
C LEU A 282 -11.21 8.16 -25.69
N ARG A 283 -11.16 7.01 -26.35
CA ARG A 283 -10.00 6.60 -27.15
C ARG A 283 -9.78 7.50 -28.37
N GLU A 284 -10.86 7.93 -29.03
CA GLU A 284 -10.79 8.91 -30.12
C GLU A 284 -10.24 10.27 -29.65
N SER A 285 -10.54 10.67 -28.41
CA SER A 285 -9.97 11.87 -27.79
C SER A 285 -8.50 11.74 -27.34
N GLY A 286 -7.90 10.55 -27.48
CA GLY A 286 -6.53 10.26 -27.03
C GLY A 286 -6.42 9.83 -25.57
N THR A 287 -7.54 9.58 -24.88
CA THR A 287 -7.58 9.08 -23.50
C THR A 287 -7.50 7.55 -23.49
N LEU A 288 -6.59 7.01 -22.68
CA LEU A 288 -6.41 5.56 -22.55
C LEU A 288 -7.50 5.00 -21.64
N CYS A 289 -8.51 4.34 -22.23
CA CYS A 289 -9.64 3.77 -21.49
C CYS A 289 -9.74 2.24 -21.67
N TRP A 290 -9.84 1.53 -20.54
CA TRP A 290 -10.14 0.11 -20.44
C TRP A 290 -11.48 -0.11 -19.74
N SER A 291 -12.06 -1.30 -19.85
CA SER A 291 -13.35 -1.63 -19.23
C SER A 291 -13.25 -2.84 -18.30
N LEU A 292 -14.01 -2.79 -17.21
CA LEU A 292 -14.24 -3.87 -16.27
C LEU A 292 -15.75 -4.03 -16.09
N VAL A 293 -16.24 -5.24 -16.36
CA VAL A 293 -17.66 -5.59 -16.23
C VAL A 293 -17.87 -6.37 -14.93
N ILE A 294 -18.91 -6.03 -14.14
CA ILE A 294 -19.06 -6.44 -12.73
C ILE A 294 -20.05 -7.61 -12.51
N ASP A 295 -20.67 -8.21 -13.53
CA ASP A 295 -21.89 -9.03 -13.34
C ASP A 295 -21.70 -10.57 -13.22
N ASP A 296 -20.62 -11.06 -12.60
CA ASP A 296 -20.38 -12.50 -12.50
C ASP A 296 -20.15 -12.98 -11.04
N GLU A 297 -21.14 -13.68 -10.49
CA GLU A 297 -21.06 -14.34 -9.17
C GLU A 297 -20.07 -15.53 -9.16
N ASP A 298 -19.75 -16.13 -10.32
CA ASP A 298 -18.85 -17.29 -10.44
C ASP A 298 -17.39 -16.89 -10.73
N ALA A 299 -17.15 -15.72 -11.34
CA ALA A 299 -15.78 -15.27 -11.68
C ALA A 299 -15.07 -14.46 -10.57
N PHE A 300 -15.79 -14.01 -9.53
CA PHE A 300 -15.23 -13.14 -8.49
C PHE A 300 -15.36 -13.75 -7.08
N ARG A 301 -14.48 -14.71 -6.78
CA ARG A 301 -13.98 -14.79 -5.41
C ARG A 301 -13.18 -13.52 -5.16
N LEU A 302 -13.56 -12.74 -4.15
CA LEU A 302 -12.82 -11.62 -3.59
C LEU A 302 -11.46 -12.11 -3.05
N ASP A 303 -10.57 -12.53 -3.94
CA ASP A 303 -9.16 -12.61 -3.63
C ASP A 303 -8.58 -11.20 -3.82
N ASP A 304 -7.63 -10.83 -2.96
CA ASP A 304 -6.85 -9.60 -3.03
C ASP A 304 -6.20 -9.35 -4.42
N GLY A 305 -6.22 -10.33 -5.33
CA GLY A 305 -5.65 -10.28 -6.68
C GLY A 305 -6.35 -9.36 -7.68
N GLN A 306 -7.68 -9.20 -7.66
CA GLN A 306 -8.38 -8.38 -8.66
C GLN A 306 -8.48 -6.90 -8.27
N ILE A 307 -8.57 -6.59 -6.98
CA ILE A 307 -8.46 -5.21 -6.46
C ILE A 307 -7.09 -4.63 -6.78
N LYS A 308 -6.04 -5.47 -6.74
CA LYS A 308 -4.69 -5.10 -7.22
C LYS A 308 -4.69 -4.63 -8.68
N ARG A 309 -5.57 -5.11 -9.56
CA ARG A 309 -5.63 -4.63 -10.97
C ARG A 309 -6.15 -3.21 -11.07
N VAL A 310 -7.11 -2.86 -10.22
CA VAL A 310 -7.72 -1.52 -10.22
C VAL A 310 -6.69 -0.47 -9.84
N THR A 311 -5.72 -0.81 -8.98
CA THR A 311 -4.66 0.13 -8.59
C THR A 311 -3.83 0.66 -9.76
N TYR A 312 -3.79 -0.01 -10.93
CA TYR A 312 -2.97 0.40 -12.11
C TYR A 312 -3.55 1.56 -12.92
N TYR A 313 -4.73 2.03 -12.55
CA TYR A 313 -5.39 3.10 -13.28
C TYR A 313 -5.33 4.38 -12.47
N ASP A 314 -5.16 5.50 -13.15
CA ASP A 314 -5.12 6.81 -12.52
C ASP A 314 -6.52 7.30 -12.16
N CYS A 315 -7.52 6.89 -12.93
CA CYS A 315 -8.91 7.22 -12.71
C CYS A 315 -9.82 5.99 -12.85
N LEU A 316 -10.75 5.86 -11.92
CA LEU A 316 -11.82 4.88 -11.94
C LEU A 316 -13.14 5.56 -12.28
N ALA A 317 -13.60 5.38 -13.52
CA ALA A 317 -14.88 5.88 -13.99
C ALA A 317 -15.97 4.86 -13.62
N LEU A 318 -16.76 5.14 -12.58
CA LEU A 318 -17.78 4.23 -12.06
C LEU A 318 -19.12 4.51 -12.73
N VAL A 319 -19.61 3.59 -13.55
CA VAL A 319 -20.93 3.73 -14.17
C VAL A 319 -22.00 3.44 -13.13
N CYS A 320 -22.66 4.50 -12.67
CA CYS A 320 -23.75 4.49 -11.71
C CYS A 320 -25.09 4.42 -12.45
N SER A 321 -25.62 3.20 -12.52
CA SER A 321 -26.89 2.87 -13.13
C SER A 321 -27.74 2.09 -12.14
N THR A 322 -29.01 1.88 -12.47
CA THR A 322 -29.91 0.98 -11.76
C THR A 322 -29.30 -0.42 -11.68
N HIS A 323 -28.62 -0.87 -12.74
CA HIS A 323 -28.00 -2.19 -12.79
C HIS A 323 -26.79 -2.33 -11.85
N SER A 324 -25.93 -1.31 -11.77
CA SER A 324 -24.78 -1.35 -10.85
C SER A 324 -25.17 -1.04 -9.40
N LEU A 325 -26.09 -0.11 -9.16
CA LEU A 325 -26.46 0.31 -7.81
C LEU A 325 -27.53 -0.56 -7.16
N GLU A 326 -28.30 -1.37 -7.90
CA GLU A 326 -29.17 -2.40 -7.29
C GLU A 326 -28.42 -3.71 -7.01
N SER A 327 -27.28 -3.94 -7.65
CA SER A 327 -26.43 -5.11 -7.38
C SER A 327 -25.70 -4.95 -6.04
N PRO A 328 -25.95 -5.81 -5.03
CA PRO A 328 -25.24 -5.77 -3.76
C PRO A 328 -23.73 -6.00 -3.92
N TYR A 329 -23.33 -6.68 -4.99
CA TYR A 329 -21.93 -6.92 -5.32
C TYR A 329 -21.24 -5.65 -5.82
N ALA A 330 -21.78 -5.01 -6.85
CA ALA A 330 -21.22 -3.77 -7.38
C ALA A 330 -21.24 -2.63 -6.34
N CYS A 331 -22.27 -2.56 -5.49
CA CYS A 331 -22.30 -1.64 -4.35
C CYS A 331 -21.10 -1.84 -3.41
N ARG A 332 -20.79 -3.09 -3.02
CA ARG A 332 -19.64 -3.39 -2.16
C ARG A 332 -18.32 -3.00 -2.81
N LEU A 333 -18.17 -3.26 -4.11
CA LEU A 333 -16.99 -2.84 -4.86
C LEU A 333 -16.86 -1.31 -4.89
N PHE A 334 -17.93 -0.58 -5.23
CA PHE A 334 -17.92 0.88 -5.28
C PHE A 334 -17.65 1.49 -3.90
N GLU A 335 -18.22 0.93 -2.83
CA GLU A 335 -17.89 1.34 -1.45
C GLU A 335 -16.42 1.12 -1.11
N GLN A 336 -15.80 0.04 -1.59
CA GLN A 336 -14.39 -0.21 -1.35
C GLN A 336 -13.50 0.75 -2.15
N LEU A 337 -13.77 0.92 -3.44
CA LEU A 337 -13.00 1.81 -4.32
C LEU A 337 -13.10 3.27 -3.90
N THR A 338 -14.28 3.74 -3.50
CA THR A 338 -14.46 5.10 -2.96
C THR A 338 -13.72 5.30 -1.65
N ARG A 339 -13.69 4.30 -0.75
CA ARG A 339 -12.89 4.37 0.48
C ARG A 339 -11.39 4.35 0.18
N GLU A 340 -10.92 3.52 -0.73
CA GLU A 340 -9.49 3.43 -1.07
C GLU A 340 -8.96 4.68 -1.76
N SER A 341 -9.80 5.38 -2.57
CA SER A 341 -9.44 6.67 -3.18
C SER A 341 -9.21 7.81 -2.18
N SER A 342 -9.65 7.65 -0.92
CA SER A 342 -9.34 8.61 0.15
C SER A 342 -7.92 8.49 0.70
N LYS A 343 -7.19 7.42 0.34
CA LYS A 343 -5.76 7.28 0.65
C LYS A 343 -4.92 8.17 -0.28
N PRO A 344 -3.69 8.56 0.09
CA PRO A 344 -2.80 9.37 -0.74
C PRO A 344 -2.26 8.66 -2.01
N SER A 345 -2.97 7.66 -2.55
CA SER A 345 -2.57 6.89 -3.74
C SER A 345 -2.67 7.68 -5.04
N GLY A 346 -3.27 8.88 -5.02
CA GLY A 346 -3.43 9.73 -6.20
C GLY A 346 -4.41 9.19 -7.25
N GLN A 347 -5.18 8.15 -6.92
CA GLN A 347 -6.19 7.55 -7.81
C GLN A 347 -7.53 8.29 -7.68
N ALA A 348 -8.00 8.88 -8.77
CA ALA A 348 -9.29 9.55 -8.82
C ALA A 348 -10.44 8.54 -8.99
N VAL A 349 -11.58 8.82 -8.38
CA VAL A 349 -12.84 8.11 -8.61
C VAL A 349 -13.84 9.10 -9.19
N LEU A 350 -14.32 8.83 -10.41
CA LEU A 350 -15.28 9.65 -11.13
C LEU A 350 -16.59 8.88 -11.33
N PRO A 351 -17.62 9.14 -10.53
CA PRO A 351 -18.93 8.53 -10.74
C PRO A 351 -19.59 9.11 -11.98
N ILE A 352 -20.24 8.25 -12.76
CA ILE A 352 -20.95 8.60 -14.00
C ILE A 352 -22.42 8.19 -13.83
N ALA A 353 -23.32 9.16 -13.70
CA ALA A 353 -24.75 8.90 -13.54
C ALA A 353 -25.40 8.73 -14.92
N ILE A 354 -25.87 7.52 -15.25
CA ILE A 354 -26.56 7.29 -16.53
C ILE A 354 -28.09 7.28 -16.42
N ASP A 355 -28.61 7.16 -15.19
CA ASP A 355 -30.02 7.26 -14.85
C ASP A 355 -30.22 8.01 -13.52
N ASP A 356 -31.47 8.07 -13.05
CA ASP A 356 -31.83 8.84 -11.86
C ASP A 356 -31.50 8.14 -10.53
N VAL A 357 -31.07 6.87 -10.53
CA VAL A 357 -30.97 6.08 -9.28
C VAL A 357 -29.95 6.70 -8.32
N LEU A 358 -28.82 7.20 -8.85
CA LEU A 358 -27.78 7.84 -8.06
C LEU A 358 -28.28 9.11 -7.38
N LEU A 359 -29.23 9.82 -7.99
CA LEU A 359 -29.77 11.07 -7.47
C LEU A 359 -30.93 10.84 -6.51
N ARG A 360 -31.75 9.80 -6.73
CA ARG A 360 -32.93 9.51 -5.90
C ARG A 360 -32.59 8.75 -4.62
N ARG A 361 -31.54 7.94 -4.63
CA ARG A 361 -31.20 7.07 -3.49
C ARG A 361 -30.43 7.82 -2.41
N GLU A 362 -30.90 7.75 -1.17
CA GLU A 362 -30.36 8.52 -0.02
C GLU A 362 -29.46 7.71 0.92
N ASP A 363 -28.82 6.66 0.42
CA ASP A 363 -27.87 5.89 1.23
C ASP A 363 -26.46 6.51 1.26
N ARG A 364 -25.61 5.95 2.12
CA ARG A 364 -24.24 6.41 2.33
C ARG A 364 -23.37 6.32 1.07
N LEU A 365 -23.55 5.27 0.26
CA LEU A 365 -22.77 5.07 -0.97
C LEU A 365 -23.13 6.14 -2.00
N CYS A 366 -24.43 6.30 -2.31
CA CYS A 366 -24.88 7.31 -3.26
C CYS A 366 -24.55 8.74 -2.78
N ALA A 367 -24.61 9.01 -1.47
CA ALA A 367 -24.13 10.27 -0.92
C ALA A 367 -22.64 10.50 -1.18
N ALA A 368 -21.78 9.49 -0.94
CA ALA A 368 -20.35 9.59 -1.19
C ALA A 368 -20.02 9.76 -2.69
N LEU A 369 -20.69 9.00 -3.57
CA LEU A 369 -20.54 9.13 -5.02
C LEU A 369 -20.96 10.52 -5.53
N ARG A 370 -22.05 11.09 -5.00
CA ARG A 370 -22.43 12.48 -5.35
C ARG A 370 -21.40 13.49 -4.87
N GLN A 371 -20.86 13.33 -3.67
CA GLN A 371 -19.81 14.19 -3.12
C GLN A 371 -18.50 14.11 -3.92
N ALA A 372 -18.22 12.97 -4.57
CA ALA A 372 -17.06 12.80 -5.43
C ALA A 372 -17.18 13.52 -6.80
N GLY A 373 -18.26 14.25 -7.06
CA GLY A 373 -18.43 15.02 -8.29
C GLY A 373 -18.97 14.19 -9.46
N ALA A 374 -20.09 13.50 -9.25
CA ALA A 374 -20.71 12.66 -10.28
C ALA A 374 -21.02 13.45 -11.57
N ILE A 375 -20.63 12.88 -12.71
CA ILE A 375 -20.85 13.44 -14.03
C ILE A 375 -22.17 12.92 -14.60
N ASP A 376 -23.06 13.83 -14.98
CA ASP A 376 -24.41 13.51 -15.43
C ASP A 376 -24.41 13.12 -16.92
N PHE A 377 -24.75 11.87 -17.20
CA PHE A 377 -24.97 11.29 -18.54
C PHE A 377 -26.41 10.83 -18.72
N ARG A 378 -27.37 11.30 -17.92
CA ARG A 378 -28.78 10.95 -18.11
C ARG A 378 -29.28 11.42 -19.48
N GLY A 379 -29.96 10.55 -20.20
CA GLY A 379 -30.39 10.83 -21.58
C GLY A 379 -29.24 10.78 -22.59
N TRP A 380 -28.17 10.04 -22.31
CA TRP A 380 -27.02 9.82 -23.19
C TRP A 380 -27.37 9.30 -24.60
N GLU A 381 -28.58 8.76 -24.79
CA GLU A 381 -29.12 8.39 -26.10
C GLU A 381 -29.31 9.62 -27.00
N GLN A 382 -29.48 10.81 -26.41
CA GLN A 382 -29.56 12.08 -27.11
C GLN A 382 -28.16 12.60 -27.43
N GLY A 383 -27.84 12.71 -28.73
CA GLY A 383 -26.48 13.02 -29.20
C GLY A 383 -25.87 14.31 -28.65
N GLN A 384 -26.66 15.35 -28.40
CA GLN A 384 -26.15 16.62 -27.86
C GLN A 384 -25.84 16.51 -26.37
N VAL A 385 -26.77 15.97 -25.58
CA VAL A 385 -26.60 15.76 -24.14
C VAL A 385 -25.35 14.92 -23.87
N TYR A 386 -25.19 13.83 -24.62
CA TYR A 386 -24.01 12.98 -24.53
C TYR A 386 -22.69 13.73 -24.78
N LYS A 387 -22.63 14.56 -25.83
CA LYS A 387 -21.42 15.30 -26.19
C LYS A 387 -21.04 16.32 -25.11
N ASP A 388 -22.03 16.98 -24.53
CA ASP A 388 -21.81 17.96 -23.45
C ASP A 388 -21.30 17.24 -22.18
N SER A 389 -21.88 16.09 -21.82
CA SER A 389 -21.42 15.25 -20.71
C SER A 389 -20.03 14.67 -20.94
N LEU A 390 -19.72 14.22 -22.17
CA LEU A 390 -18.41 13.70 -22.55
C LEU A 390 -17.31 14.77 -22.42
N LYS A 391 -17.61 16.01 -22.81
CA LYS A 391 -16.70 17.14 -22.60
C LYS A 391 -16.40 17.35 -21.12
N GLY A 392 -17.44 17.32 -20.27
CA GLY A 392 -17.28 17.40 -18.81
C GLY A 392 -16.45 16.24 -18.25
N LEU A 393 -16.62 15.02 -18.77
CA LEU A 393 -15.80 13.86 -18.40
C LEU A 393 -14.33 14.04 -18.79
N VAL A 394 -14.05 14.49 -20.00
CA VAL A 394 -12.66 14.77 -20.43
C VAL A 394 -12.05 15.89 -19.57
N GLU A 395 -12.79 16.94 -19.27
CA GLU A 395 -12.32 18.02 -18.38
C GLU A 395 -12.05 17.53 -16.95
N ALA A 396 -12.82 16.57 -16.43
CA ALA A 396 -12.60 16.00 -15.10
C ALA A 396 -11.42 15.01 -15.02
N LEU A 397 -10.93 14.52 -16.17
CA LEU A 397 -9.84 13.56 -16.24
C LEU A 397 -8.44 14.22 -16.25
N PHE A 398 -8.35 15.51 -16.58
CA PHE A 398 -7.10 16.29 -16.69
C PHE A 398 -7.08 17.46 -15.71
#